data_AF-A0A7Y5ERG9-F1
#
_entry.id   AF-A0A7Y5ERG9-F1
#
_cell.length_a   1.000
_cell.length_b   1.000
_cell.length_c   1.000
_cell.angle_alpha   90.00
_cell.angle_beta   90.00
_cell.angle_gamma   90.00
#
_symmetry.space_group_name_H-M   'P 1'
#
loop_
_entity.id
_entity.type
_entity.pdbx_description
1 polymer ?
#
loop_
_entity_poly.entity_id
_entity_poly.type
_entity_poly.pdbx_seq_one_letter_code
_entity_poly.pdbx_strand_id
1 'polypeptide(L)'
;MCPRRLLAFKNDLSSPPKVNSKLQPYERDLLIAAGAPRGVPVGVWSEVYLKLSGYEGDINYHFDYVVAPIVSSTIHNEAVRFRMTDAQTDALVADARRVGLIARAERTPRTSAILVPELTSPLVIEVMTASTSGSDTEVGTDIRSAFRDAIMNRGHEAPGINKRQVCGRMVTQLFAKTALTSEWGGKTVWVIQDELLKNIELTTRLKTSLIPKHASDNISLAVMHYETDADGRKTTNTAFRMSAEGDAGVSFHGSDKYTDILLPGRLPEKYELLRAILRRPLAAILTL
;
A
#
# COMPACT_ATOMS: atom_id res chain seq x y z
N MET A 1 -2.66 -14.45 -3.44
CA MET A 1 -3.51 -13.61 -2.56
C MET A 1 -3.96 -12.38 -3.33
N CYS A 2 -5.04 -11.70 -2.95
CA CYS A 2 -5.43 -10.39 -3.50
C CYS A 2 -5.28 -9.36 -2.37
N PRO A 3 -4.74 -8.15 -2.60
CA PRO A 3 -4.54 -7.14 -1.54
C PRO A 3 -5.77 -6.92 -0.64
N ARG A 4 -6.95 -6.78 -1.26
CA ARG A 4 -8.24 -6.62 -0.55
C ARG A 4 -8.71 -7.83 0.23
N ARG A 5 -8.18 -9.02 -0.06
CA ARG A 5 -8.44 -10.24 0.72
C ARG A 5 -7.48 -10.37 1.91
N LEU A 6 -6.30 -9.73 1.81
CA LEU A 6 -5.32 -9.74 2.88
C LEU A 6 -5.60 -8.65 3.91
N LEU A 7 -5.93 -7.44 3.50
CA LEU A 7 -6.26 -6.33 4.40
C LEU A 7 -7.64 -5.82 4.07
N ALA A 8 -8.65 -6.43 4.69
CA ALA A 8 -10.04 -6.13 4.41
C ALA A 8 -10.53 -4.90 5.17
N PHE A 9 -9.90 -4.58 6.32
CA PHE A 9 -10.22 -3.44 7.19
C PHE A 9 -11.73 -3.19 7.26
N LYS A 10 -12.47 -4.08 7.94
CA LYS A 10 -13.94 -4.08 7.99
C LYS A 10 -14.49 -2.65 8.16
N ASN A 11 -15.28 -2.23 7.17
CA ASN A 11 -15.98 -0.96 7.13
C ASN A 11 -17.48 -1.22 7.23
N ASP A 12 -18.20 -0.42 8.02
CA ASP A 12 -19.65 -0.47 8.17
C ASP A 12 -20.40 0.34 7.09
N LEU A 13 -19.69 0.77 6.04
CA LEU A 13 -20.15 1.59 4.92
C LEU A 13 -20.64 2.99 5.34
N SER A 14 -20.37 3.42 6.57
CA SER A 14 -20.63 4.80 6.99
C SER A 14 -19.58 5.76 6.42
N SER A 15 -19.96 7.03 6.25
CA SER A 15 -19.07 8.08 5.76
C SER A 15 -19.16 9.31 6.68
N PRO A 16 -18.11 9.61 7.48
CA PRO A 16 -16.89 8.80 7.64
C PRO A 16 -17.17 7.45 8.34
N PRO A 17 -16.33 6.42 8.12
CA PRO A 17 -16.44 5.13 8.81
C PRO A 17 -16.40 5.28 10.32
N LYS A 18 -17.08 4.40 11.06
CA LYS A 18 -16.88 4.32 12.52
C LYS A 18 -15.48 3.78 12.84
N VAL A 19 -14.98 4.17 14.01
CA VAL A 19 -13.73 3.63 14.55
C VAL A 19 -13.86 2.13 14.78
N ASN A 20 -13.03 1.35 14.10
CA ASN A 20 -12.95 -0.09 14.20
C ASN A 20 -11.76 -0.51 15.08
N SER A 21 -12.07 -1.02 16.26
CA SER A 21 -11.10 -1.61 17.19
C SER A 21 -11.00 -3.15 17.07
N LYS A 22 -11.85 -3.78 16.25
CA LYS A 22 -11.97 -5.24 16.08
C LYS A 22 -11.26 -5.72 14.82
N LEU A 23 -9.98 -5.36 14.69
CA LEU A 23 -9.09 -5.88 13.66
C LEU A 23 -8.87 -7.39 13.82
N GLN A 24 -8.62 -8.09 12.72
CA GLN A 24 -8.08 -9.44 12.80
C GLN A 24 -6.69 -9.41 13.46
N PRO A 25 -6.28 -10.45 14.21
CA PRO A 25 -4.98 -10.47 14.88
C PRO A 25 -3.81 -10.14 13.95
N TYR A 26 -3.75 -10.77 12.77
CA TYR A 26 -2.69 -10.53 11.81
C TYR A 26 -2.69 -9.10 11.22
N GLU A 27 -3.86 -8.44 11.10
CA GLU A 27 -3.95 -7.05 10.63
C GLU A 27 -3.36 -6.11 11.69
N ARG A 28 -3.66 -6.37 12.97
CA ARG A 28 -3.11 -5.62 14.10
C ARG A 28 -1.60 -5.82 14.20
N ASP A 29 -1.13 -7.06 14.14
CA ASP A 29 0.30 -7.39 14.24
C ASP A 29 1.09 -6.75 13.09
N LEU A 30 0.56 -6.79 11.87
CA LEU A 30 1.15 -6.11 10.73
C LEU A 30 1.27 -4.60 10.97
N LEU A 31 0.18 -3.95 11.38
CA LEU A 31 0.16 -2.49 11.58
C LEU A 31 1.11 -2.07 12.71
N ILE A 32 1.18 -2.86 13.79
CA ILE A 32 2.14 -2.65 14.88
C ILE A 32 3.58 -2.81 14.38
N ALA A 33 3.87 -3.88 13.64
CA ALA A 33 5.21 -4.12 13.09
C ALA A 33 5.60 -3.06 12.04
N ALA A 34 4.62 -2.51 11.33
CA ALA A 34 4.78 -1.44 10.38
C ALA A 34 5.07 -0.07 11.03
N GLY A 35 4.89 0.05 12.35
CA GLY A 35 5.11 1.30 13.09
C GLY A 35 3.90 2.23 13.10
N ALA A 36 2.69 1.73 12.83
CA ALA A 36 1.48 2.53 12.98
C ALA A 36 1.30 2.97 14.45
N PRO A 37 0.88 4.22 14.71
CA PRO A 37 0.81 4.75 16.06
C PRO A 37 -0.33 4.11 16.86
N ARG A 38 -0.07 3.90 18.15
CA ARG A 38 -1.00 3.26 19.09
C ARG A 38 -1.81 4.30 19.87
N GLY A 39 -3.02 3.94 20.26
CA GLY A 39 -3.87 4.80 21.10
C GLY A 39 -4.39 6.08 20.43
N VAL A 40 -4.17 6.26 19.12
CA VAL A 40 -4.73 7.36 18.33
C VAL A 40 -5.57 6.82 17.17
N PRO A 41 -6.60 7.55 16.71
CA PRO A 41 -7.32 7.19 15.49
C PRO A 41 -6.41 7.27 14.27
N VAL A 42 -6.36 6.18 13.51
CA VAL A 42 -5.58 6.05 12.28
C VAL A 42 -6.52 5.84 11.11
N GLY A 43 -6.43 6.69 10.10
CA GLY A 43 -7.15 6.54 8.84
C GLY A 43 -6.42 5.58 7.89
N VAL A 44 -7.19 4.79 7.15
CA VAL A 44 -6.70 3.96 6.06
C VAL A 44 -7.40 4.37 4.76
N TRP A 45 -6.63 4.60 3.71
CA TRP A 45 -7.13 4.85 2.36
C TRP A 45 -6.61 3.78 1.43
N SER A 46 -7.50 3.17 0.64
CA SER A 46 -7.14 2.10 -0.30
C SER A 46 -7.13 2.59 -1.75
N GLU A 47 -6.23 2.01 -2.54
CA GLU A 47 -6.04 2.30 -3.97
C GLU A 47 -5.80 3.80 -4.22
N VAL A 48 -4.81 4.35 -3.51
CA VAL A 48 -4.48 5.77 -3.62
C VAL A 48 -3.68 5.98 -4.90
N TYR A 49 -4.29 6.68 -5.86
CA TYR A 49 -3.69 6.94 -7.16
C TYR A 49 -3.20 8.38 -7.26
N LEU A 50 -1.89 8.52 -7.46
CA LEU A 50 -1.21 9.77 -7.70
C LEU A 50 -0.83 9.83 -9.18
N LYS A 51 -1.34 10.85 -9.87
CA LYS A 51 -1.02 11.16 -11.26
C LYS A 51 -0.50 12.58 -11.36
N LEU A 52 0.70 12.73 -11.90
CA LEU A 52 1.28 14.02 -12.27
C LEU A 52 1.45 14.06 -13.77
N SER A 53 0.81 15.03 -14.41
CA SER A 53 1.07 15.32 -15.81
C SER A 53 2.17 16.38 -15.92
N GLY A 54 3.22 16.05 -16.67
CA GLY A 54 4.38 16.89 -16.90
C GLY A 54 4.74 16.98 -18.38
N TYR A 55 5.64 17.92 -18.71
CA TYR A 55 6.08 18.16 -20.09
C TYR A 55 6.87 16.99 -20.68
N GLU A 56 7.56 16.20 -19.83
CA GLU A 56 8.39 15.05 -20.22
C GLU A 56 7.70 13.69 -20.04
N GLY A 57 6.43 13.68 -19.64
CA GLY A 57 5.64 12.47 -19.44
C GLY A 57 4.77 12.49 -18.18
N ASP A 58 3.80 11.57 -18.14
CA ASP A 58 2.93 11.36 -16.98
C ASP A 58 3.63 10.42 -15.97
N ILE A 59 3.74 10.86 -14.71
CA ILE A 59 4.14 10.01 -13.59
C ILE A 59 2.89 9.46 -12.93
N ASN A 60 2.82 8.14 -12.76
CA ASN A 60 1.66 7.46 -12.20
C ASN A 60 2.11 6.50 -11.09
N TYR A 61 1.69 6.78 -9.86
CA TYR A 61 1.85 5.89 -8.72
C TYR A 61 0.49 5.40 -8.24
N HIS A 62 0.43 4.10 -7.96
CA HIS A 62 -0.73 3.48 -7.35
C HIS A 62 -0.30 2.82 -6.06
N PHE A 63 -0.76 3.33 -4.92
CA PHE A 63 -0.48 2.76 -3.61
C PHE A 63 -1.64 1.89 -3.16
N ASP A 64 -1.37 0.66 -2.73
CA ASP A 64 -2.42 -0.25 -2.26
C ASP A 64 -3.13 0.32 -1.04
N TYR A 65 -2.35 0.77 -0.04
CA TYR A 65 -2.88 1.47 1.12
C TYR A 65 -1.96 2.60 1.57
N VAL A 66 -2.58 3.71 1.97
CA VAL A 66 -1.93 4.77 2.76
C VAL A 66 -2.58 4.80 4.14
N VAL A 67 -1.75 4.87 5.17
CA VAL A 67 -2.13 4.81 6.58
C VAL A 67 -1.50 6.01 7.29
N ALA A 68 -2.31 6.79 7.99
CA ALA A 68 -1.84 7.96 8.73
C ALA A 68 -2.78 8.27 9.89
N PRO A 69 -2.30 8.89 11.00
CA PRO A 69 -3.19 9.48 11.99
C PRO A 69 -4.19 10.42 11.33
N ILE A 70 -5.39 10.52 11.88
CA ILE A 70 -6.38 11.50 11.41
C ILE A 70 -6.55 12.62 12.43
N VAL A 71 -6.66 13.84 11.92
CA VAL A 71 -6.91 15.04 12.71
C VAL A 71 -8.07 15.81 12.12
N SER A 72 -8.76 16.59 12.96
CA SER A 72 -9.74 17.56 12.47
C SER A 72 -9.00 18.84 12.07
N SER A 73 -9.10 19.22 10.80
CA SER A 73 -8.47 20.41 10.23
C SER A 73 -9.40 21.04 9.18
N THR A 74 -8.93 22.09 8.51
CA THR A 74 -9.64 22.74 7.40
C THR A 74 -8.78 22.71 6.16
N ILE A 75 -9.39 22.76 4.97
CA ILE A 75 -8.64 22.86 3.71
C ILE A 75 -7.76 24.11 3.70
N HIS A 76 -8.20 25.21 4.31
CA HIS A 76 -7.40 26.42 4.46
C HIS A 76 -6.11 26.18 5.26
N ASN A 77 -6.20 25.49 6.40
CA ASN A 77 -5.02 25.18 7.21
C ASN A 77 -4.04 24.27 6.46
N GLU A 78 -4.55 23.25 5.77
CA GLU A 78 -3.70 22.38 4.95
C GLU A 78 -3.06 23.15 3.78
N ALA A 79 -3.81 24.05 3.14
CA ALA A 79 -3.28 24.91 2.07
C ALA A 79 -2.13 25.78 2.57
N VAL A 80 -2.24 26.37 3.75
CA VAL A 80 -1.15 27.13 4.39
C VAL A 80 0.03 26.21 4.72
N ARG A 81 -0.24 25.06 5.34
CA ARG A 81 0.78 24.08 5.74
C ARG A 81 1.63 23.58 4.57
N PHE A 82 0.97 23.29 3.44
CA PHE A 82 1.61 22.78 2.23
C PHE A 82 1.93 23.87 1.20
N ARG A 83 1.76 25.15 1.54
CA ARG A 83 2.03 26.31 0.66
C ARG A 83 1.33 26.20 -0.70
N MET A 84 0.08 25.76 -0.69
CA MET A 84 -0.71 25.56 -1.89
C MET A 84 -1.16 26.90 -2.49
N THR A 85 -1.18 26.95 -3.82
CA THR A 85 -1.85 28.00 -4.60
C THR A 85 -3.37 27.93 -4.44
N ASP A 86 -4.07 29.00 -4.82
CA ASP A 86 -5.54 29.00 -4.84
C ASP A 86 -6.11 27.91 -5.75
N ALA A 87 -5.50 27.70 -6.93
CA ALA A 87 -5.93 26.66 -7.87
C ALA A 87 -5.80 25.25 -7.28
N GLN A 88 -4.70 24.96 -6.58
CA GLN A 88 -4.51 23.69 -5.87
C GLN A 88 -5.51 23.54 -4.72
N THR A 89 -5.79 24.63 -3.99
CA THR A 89 -6.75 24.65 -2.89
C THR A 89 -8.17 24.36 -3.38
N ASP A 90 -8.59 24.98 -4.48
CA ASP A 90 -9.91 24.74 -5.08
C ASP A 90 -10.04 23.32 -5.65
N ALA A 91 -8.97 22.79 -6.23
CA ALA A 91 -8.93 21.40 -6.65
C ALA A 91 -9.12 20.44 -5.46
N LEU A 92 -8.52 20.74 -4.31
CA LEU A 92 -8.68 19.95 -3.09
C LEU A 92 -10.12 20.02 -2.55
N VAL A 93 -10.76 21.21 -2.59
CA VAL A 93 -12.18 21.38 -2.25
C VAL A 93 -13.06 20.51 -3.14
N ALA A 94 -12.82 20.54 -4.46
CA ALA A 94 -13.58 19.74 -5.42
C ALA A 94 -13.42 18.24 -5.14
N ASP A 95 -12.19 17.79 -4.87
CA ASP A 95 -11.89 16.40 -4.54
C ASP A 95 -12.58 15.97 -3.23
N ALA A 96 -12.51 16.78 -2.17
CA ALA A 96 -13.16 16.52 -0.89
C ALA A 96 -14.70 16.47 -0.97
N ARG A 97 -15.31 17.37 -1.76
CA ARG A 97 -16.76 17.34 -2.03
C ARG A 97 -17.18 16.10 -2.81
N ARG A 98 -16.36 15.65 -3.76
CA ARG A 98 -16.65 14.48 -4.59
C ARG A 98 -16.74 13.20 -3.76
N VAL A 99 -15.92 13.08 -2.72
CA VAL A 99 -15.94 11.92 -1.80
C VAL A 99 -16.85 12.10 -0.59
N GLY A 100 -17.52 13.26 -0.47
CA GLY A 100 -18.48 13.52 0.60
C GLY A 100 -17.86 13.95 1.94
N LEU A 101 -16.57 14.31 1.99
CA LEU A 101 -15.94 14.89 3.19
C LEU A 101 -16.45 16.31 3.47
N ILE A 102 -16.85 17.04 2.43
CA ILE A 102 -17.50 18.34 2.53
C ILE A 102 -18.88 18.25 1.88
N ALA A 103 -19.90 18.72 2.58
CA ALA A 103 -21.25 18.78 2.05
C ALA A 103 -21.33 19.67 0.79
N ARG A 104 -22.11 19.26 -0.22
CA ARG A 104 -22.26 20.05 -1.46
C ARG A 104 -22.83 21.45 -1.22
N ALA A 105 -23.71 21.60 -0.23
CA ALA A 105 -24.34 22.86 0.13
C ALA A 105 -23.47 23.76 1.05
N GLU A 106 -22.29 23.28 1.46
CA GLU A 106 -21.40 24.04 2.34
C GLU A 106 -20.93 25.32 1.64
N ARG A 107 -21.24 26.46 2.26
CA ARG A 107 -20.96 27.80 1.73
C ARG A 107 -19.52 28.25 2.01
N THR A 108 -18.88 27.65 3.01
CA THR A 108 -17.53 27.98 3.46
C THR A 108 -16.61 26.75 3.43
N PRO A 109 -16.45 26.10 2.26
CA PRO A 109 -15.80 24.79 2.17
C PRO A 109 -14.32 24.81 2.56
N ARG A 110 -13.63 25.96 2.40
CA ARG A 110 -12.21 26.08 2.76
C ARG A 110 -12.00 26.06 4.29
N THR A 111 -12.96 26.55 5.07
CA THR A 111 -12.86 26.68 6.53
C THR A 111 -13.71 25.66 7.29
N SER A 112 -14.38 24.77 6.57
CA SER A 112 -15.16 23.69 7.18
C SER A 112 -14.24 22.63 7.77
N ALA A 113 -14.54 22.22 9.00
CA ALA A 113 -13.79 21.17 9.68
C ALA A 113 -14.03 19.81 9.00
N ILE A 114 -12.94 19.15 8.61
CA ILE A 114 -12.95 17.81 8.01
C ILE A 114 -11.88 16.95 8.66
N LEU A 115 -12.01 15.63 8.52
CA LEU A 115 -10.94 14.69 8.87
C LEU A 115 -9.89 14.68 7.75
N VAL A 116 -8.65 14.96 8.10
CA VAL A 116 -7.50 14.92 7.18
C VAL A 116 -6.40 13.99 7.71
N PRO A 117 -5.60 13.37 6.83
CA PRO A 117 -4.41 12.64 7.25
C PRO A 117 -3.34 13.56 7.81
N GLU A 118 -2.73 13.18 8.93
CA GLU A 118 -1.51 13.79 9.44
C GLU A 118 -0.30 13.19 8.71
N LEU A 119 0.20 13.90 7.71
CA LEU A 119 1.24 13.42 6.78
C LEU A 119 2.67 13.71 7.23
N THR A 120 2.93 13.94 8.52
CA THR A 120 4.32 14.08 9.00
C THR A 120 5.12 12.80 8.76
N SER A 121 4.53 11.63 9.02
CA SER A 121 5.15 10.31 8.81
C SER A 121 4.12 9.32 8.26
N PRO A 122 3.72 9.43 6.98
CA PRO A 122 2.74 8.51 6.39
C PRO A 122 3.31 7.11 6.27
N LEU A 123 2.47 6.10 6.46
CA LEU A 123 2.79 4.71 6.25
C LEU A 123 2.13 4.23 4.95
N VAL A 124 2.94 3.79 4.00
CA VAL A 124 2.46 3.19 2.74
C VAL A 124 2.58 1.67 2.88
N ILE A 125 1.48 0.95 2.70
CA ILE A 125 1.47 -0.52 2.71
C ILE A 125 1.21 -1.01 1.30
N GLU A 126 2.10 -1.85 0.80
CA GLU A 126 2.07 -2.42 -0.55
C GLU A 126 1.99 -3.93 -0.46
N VAL A 127 1.00 -4.54 -1.10
CA VAL A 127 0.79 -5.98 -1.03
C VAL A 127 1.26 -6.63 -2.32
N MET A 128 2.38 -7.36 -2.23
CA MET A 128 2.89 -8.13 -3.36
C MET A 128 2.44 -9.58 -3.30
N THR A 129 1.91 -10.04 -4.43
CA THR A 129 1.43 -11.40 -4.60
C THR A 129 1.99 -11.96 -5.89
N ALA A 130 2.08 -13.28 -5.99
CA ALA A 130 2.58 -13.91 -7.20
C ALA A 130 1.54 -13.82 -8.32
N SER A 131 1.95 -13.30 -9.48
CA SER A 131 1.22 -13.48 -10.73
C SER A 131 1.56 -14.86 -11.29
N THR A 132 0.54 -15.64 -11.64
CA THR A 132 0.74 -16.85 -12.44
C THR A 132 1.06 -16.45 -13.89
N SER A 133 1.67 -17.35 -14.65
CA SER A 133 1.73 -17.27 -16.11
C SER A 133 0.30 -17.29 -16.65
N GLY A 134 0.12 -16.83 -17.90
CA GLY A 134 -1.17 -16.95 -18.58
C GLY A 134 -1.71 -18.37 -18.46
N SER A 135 -3.02 -18.49 -18.26
CA SER A 135 -3.70 -19.79 -18.20
C SER A 135 -3.68 -20.46 -19.56
N ASP A 136 -3.37 -21.74 -19.57
CA ASP A 136 -3.48 -22.60 -20.74
C ASP A 136 -4.76 -23.43 -20.62
N THR A 137 -5.73 -23.13 -21.49
CA THR A 137 -7.01 -23.84 -21.57
C THR A 137 -6.88 -25.26 -22.13
N GLU A 138 -5.86 -25.55 -22.93
CA GLU A 138 -5.61 -26.88 -23.49
C GLU A 138 -5.03 -27.81 -22.43
N VAL A 139 -4.11 -27.29 -21.62
CA VAL A 139 -3.51 -28.02 -20.48
C VAL A 139 -4.41 -27.95 -19.22
N GLY A 140 -5.50 -27.18 -19.28
CA GLY A 140 -6.49 -27.09 -18.22
C GLY A 140 -6.00 -26.40 -16.95
N THR A 141 -5.06 -25.46 -17.07
CA THR A 141 -4.52 -24.66 -15.96
C THR A 141 -5.36 -23.39 -15.68
N ASP A 142 -6.46 -23.22 -16.40
CA ASP A 142 -7.36 -22.07 -16.28
C ASP A 142 -8.35 -22.20 -15.11
N ILE A 143 -8.97 -21.07 -14.73
CA ILE A 143 -9.91 -20.98 -13.60
C ILE A 143 -11.16 -21.85 -13.81
N ARG A 144 -11.64 -22.01 -15.04
CA ARG A 144 -12.81 -22.86 -15.33
C ARG A 144 -12.46 -24.33 -15.10
N SER A 145 -11.28 -24.75 -15.54
CA SER A 145 -10.74 -26.08 -15.26
C SER A 145 -10.52 -26.28 -13.77
N ALA A 146 -9.98 -25.29 -13.05
CA ALA A 146 -9.84 -25.33 -11.59
C ALA A 146 -11.17 -25.54 -10.86
N PHE A 147 -12.20 -24.81 -11.28
CA PHE A 147 -13.54 -24.92 -10.70
C PHE A 147 -14.18 -26.29 -10.97
N ARG A 148 -14.04 -26.79 -12.21
CA ARG A 148 -14.48 -28.15 -12.57
C ARG A 148 -13.77 -29.20 -11.73
N ASP A 149 -12.46 -29.11 -11.61
CA ASP A 149 -11.64 -30.11 -10.90
C ASP A 149 -11.98 -30.11 -9.39
N ALA A 150 -12.24 -28.94 -8.80
CA ALA A 150 -12.72 -28.81 -7.42
C ALA A 150 -14.09 -29.49 -7.22
N ILE A 151 -15.06 -29.29 -8.11
CA ILE A 151 -16.37 -29.97 -8.05
C ILE A 151 -16.19 -31.49 -8.17
N MET A 152 -15.25 -31.93 -9.00
CA MET A 152 -14.96 -33.33 -9.26
C MET A 152 -14.02 -33.96 -8.21
N ASN A 153 -13.63 -33.20 -7.19
CA ASN A 153 -12.67 -33.58 -6.15
C ASN A 153 -11.33 -34.11 -6.70
N ARG A 154 -10.87 -33.49 -7.81
CA ARG A 154 -9.59 -33.77 -8.47
C ARG A 154 -8.57 -32.70 -8.11
N GLY A 155 -7.29 -33.08 -8.07
CA GLY A 155 -6.20 -32.12 -7.97
C GLY A 155 -6.15 -31.25 -9.22
N HIS A 156 -5.86 -29.96 -9.05
CA HIS A 156 -5.71 -29.01 -10.15
C HIS A 156 -4.28 -28.46 -10.15
N GLU A 157 -3.66 -28.45 -11.34
CA GLU A 157 -2.34 -27.87 -11.53
C GLU A 157 -2.50 -26.42 -12.01
N ALA A 158 -2.14 -25.47 -11.14
CA ALA A 158 -2.22 -24.04 -11.46
C ALA A 158 -1.09 -23.64 -12.42
N PRO A 159 -1.26 -22.54 -13.20
CA PRO A 159 -0.21 -22.07 -14.10
C PRO A 159 1.03 -21.69 -13.30
N GLY A 160 2.20 -22.03 -13.83
CA GLY A 160 3.48 -21.73 -13.20
C GLY A 160 3.68 -20.22 -12.97
N ILE A 161 4.51 -19.83 -12.01
CA ILE A 161 4.77 -18.39 -11.76
C ILE A 161 5.83 -17.89 -12.75
N ASN A 162 5.57 -16.79 -13.47
CA ASN A 162 6.61 -16.12 -14.26
C ASN A 162 7.58 -15.32 -13.36
N LYS A 163 8.52 -16.03 -12.74
CA LYS A 163 9.38 -15.54 -11.66
C LYS A 163 10.18 -14.29 -12.02
N ARG A 164 10.78 -14.25 -13.22
CA ARG A 164 11.60 -13.10 -13.66
C ARG A 164 10.76 -11.86 -13.94
N GLN A 165 9.59 -12.01 -14.56
CA GLN A 165 8.70 -10.88 -14.83
C GLN A 165 8.12 -10.31 -13.54
N VAL A 166 7.71 -11.18 -12.61
CA VAL A 166 7.22 -10.76 -11.28
C VAL A 166 8.32 -10.03 -10.53
N CYS A 167 9.53 -10.61 -10.42
CA CYS A 167 10.65 -9.97 -9.74
C CYS A 167 11.06 -8.63 -10.38
N GLY A 168 11.08 -8.53 -11.72
CA GLY A 168 11.42 -7.28 -12.41
C GLY A 168 10.43 -6.15 -12.10
N ARG A 169 9.12 -6.43 -12.23
CA ARG A 169 8.06 -5.44 -11.89
C ARG A 169 8.05 -5.09 -10.40
N MET A 170 8.42 -6.04 -9.56
CA MET A 170 8.51 -5.90 -8.11
C MET A 170 9.62 -4.93 -7.72
N VAL A 171 10.83 -5.15 -8.25
CA VAL A 171 12.03 -4.38 -7.93
C VAL A 171 11.87 -2.89 -8.27
N THR A 172 11.38 -2.56 -9.46
CA THR A 172 11.19 -1.16 -9.85
C THR A 172 10.21 -0.44 -8.92
N GLN A 173 9.07 -1.07 -8.60
CA GLN A 173 8.10 -0.48 -7.68
C GLN A 173 8.65 -0.39 -6.25
N LEU A 174 9.40 -1.40 -5.83
CA LEU A 174 10.05 -1.45 -4.52
C LEU A 174 10.93 -0.24 -4.30
N PHE A 175 11.87 0.02 -5.21
CA PHE A 175 12.77 1.15 -5.07
C PHE A 175 12.07 2.49 -5.26
N ALA A 176 11.27 2.65 -6.33
CA ALA A 176 10.63 3.92 -6.65
C ALA A 176 9.69 4.41 -5.53
N LYS A 177 8.79 3.54 -5.05
CA LYS A 177 7.78 3.92 -4.04
C LYS A 177 8.39 4.06 -2.65
N THR A 178 9.40 3.25 -2.32
CA THR A 178 10.09 3.37 -1.04
C THR A 178 10.86 4.68 -0.95
N ALA A 179 11.65 5.00 -1.99
CA ALA A 179 12.36 6.27 -2.06
C ALA A 179 11.39 7.46 -1.99
N LEU A 180 10.29 7.42 -2.77
CA LEU A 180 9.28 8.48 -2.76
C LEU A 180 8.62 8.67 -1.39
N THR A 181 8.26 7.58 -0.72
CA THR A 181 7.63 7.66 0.60
C THR A 181 8.60 8.20 1.65
N SER A 182 9.88 7.83 1.54
CA SER A 182 10.95 8.35 2.41
C SER A 182 11.14 9.86 2.24
N GLU A 183 11.06 10.40 1.02
CA GLU A 183 11.07 11.85 0.77
C GLU A 183 9.89 12.58 1.41
N TRP A 184 8.74 11.90 1.49
CA TRP A 184 7.61 12.40 2.26
C TRP A 184 7.78 12.21 3.78
N GLY A 185 8.95 11.82 4.27
CA GLY A 185 9.20 11.55 5.69
C GLY A 185 8.43 10.34 6.23
N GLY A 186 7.91 9.50 5.34
CA GLY A 186 7.13 8.31 5.66
C GLY A 186 7.92 7.02 5.55
N LYS A 187 7.21 5.91 5.65
CA LYS A 187 7.76 4.55 5.57
C LYS A 187 6.94 3.68 4.63
N THR A 188 7.60 2.83 3.85
CA THR A 188 6.93 1.83 3.01
C THR A 188 7.09 0.44 3.59
N VAL A 189 5.98 -0.29 3.72
CA VAL A 189 5.93 -1.68 4.16
C VAL A 189 5.43 -2.57 3.04
N TRP A 190 6.30 -3.46 2.56
CA TRP A 190 6.03 -4.45 1.53
C TRP A 190 5.54 -5.73 2.18
N VAL A 191 4.24 -6.00 2.03
CA VAL A 191 3.59 -7.20 2.52
C VAL A 191 3.67 -8.27 1.44
N ILE A 192 4.45 -9.32 1.70
CA ILE A 192 4.69 -10.38 0.72
C ILE A 192 4.32 -11.75 1.28
N GLN A 193 3.92 -12.65 0.40
CA GLN A 193 3.70 -14.05 0.77
C GLN A 193 5.05 -14.76 0.99
N ASP A 194 5.13 -15.59 2.02
CA ASP A 194 6.32 -16.37 2.36
C ASP A 194 6.88 -17.23 1.20
N GLU A 195 6.02 -17.88 0.43
CA GLU A 195 6.44 -18.65 -0.74
C GLU A 195 6.99 -17.77 -1.87
N LEU A 196 6.48 -16.53 -2.00
CA LEU A 196 7.04 -15.57 -2.95
C LEU A 196 8.43 -15.13 -2.48
N LEU A 197 8.60 -14.83 -1.18
CA LEU A 197 9.90 -14.50 -0.60
C LEU A 197 10.92 -15.61 -0.83
N LYS A 198 10.56 -16.85 -0.47
CA LYS A 198 11.41 -18.02 -0.65
C LYS A 198 11.87 -18.16 -2.10
N ASN A 199 10.98 -17.95 -3.06
CA ASN A 199 11.34 -17.96 -4.48
C ASN A 199 12.32 -16.83 -4.87
N ILE A 200 12.13 -15.61 -4.36
CA ILE A 200 13.06 -14.49 -4.59
C ILE A 200 14.44 -14.84 -4.02
N GLU A 201 14.51 -15.33 -2.79
CA GLU A 201 15.78 -15.68 -2.15
C GLU A 201 16.48 -16.86 -2.84
N LEU A 202 15.74 -17.79 -3.44
CA LEU A 202 16.33 -18.90 -4.21
C LEU A 202 16.88 -18.46 -5.57
N THR A 203 16.25 -17.46 -6.19
CA THR A 203 16.57 -17.03 -7.57
C THR A 203 17.43 -15.77 -7.64
N THR A 204 17.67 -15.11 -6.52
CA THR A 204 18.44 -13.86 -6.43
C THR A 204 19.50 -13.94 -5.34
N ARG A 205 20.37 -12.92 -5.27
CA ARG A 205 21.33 -12.78 -4.18
C ARG A 205 20.73 -12.19 -2.90
N LEU A 206 19.45 -11.77 -2.93
CA LEU A 206 18.78 -11.26 -1.74
C LEU A 206 18.64 -12.36 -0.70
N LYS A 207 19.09 -12.11 0.53
CA LYS A 207 18.92 -12.99 1.69
C LYS A 207 18.42 -12.13 2.85
N THR A 208 17.12 -12.16 3.13
CA THR A 208 16.48 -11.28 4.13
C THR A 208 17.02 -11.49 5.53
N SER A 209 17.42 -12.72 5.86
CA SER A 209 18.06 -13.06 7.14
C SER A 209 19.44 -12.42 7.32
N LEU A 210 20.07 -11.93 6.25
CA LEU A 210 21.40 -11.32 6.27
C LEU A 210 21.35 -9.79 6.14
N ILE A 211 20.16 -9.18 6.04
CA ILE A 211 20.04 -7.73 5.93
C ILE A 211 20.29 -7.12 7.32
N PRO A 212 21.35 -6.31 7.48
CA PRO A 212 21.62 -5.64 8.74
C PRO A 212 20.55 -4.56 8.98
N LYS A 213 20.09 -4.46 10.24
CA LYS A 213 19.14 -3.42 10.64
C LYS A 213 19.87 -2.13 10.98
N HIS A 214 19.44 -1.02 10.39
CA HIS A 214 19.94 0.31 10.65
C HIS A 214 18.81 1.30 10.94
N ALA A 215 19.09 2.33 11.74
CA ALA A 215 18.10 3.36 12.06
C ALA A 215 17.64 4.18 10.84
N SER A 216 18.39 4.12 9.74
CA SER A 216 18.08 4.76 8.45
C SER A 216 17.36 3.83 7.46
N ASP A 217 16.97 2.62 7.87
CA ASP A 217 16.29 1.67 6.99
C ASP A 217 14.97 2.26 6.47
N ASN A 218 14.83 2.30 5.15
CA ASN A 218 13.66 2.85 4.47
C ASN A 218 12.76 1.76 3.88
N ILE A 219 13.26 0.53 3.71
CA ILE A 219 12.45 -0.62 3.33
C ILE A 219 12.03 -1.35 4.59
N SER A 220 10.74 -1.66 4.67
CA SER A 220 10.24 -2.68 5.57
C SER A 220 9.51 -3.76 4.80
N LEU A 221 9.83 -5.00 5.14
CA LEU A 221 9.25 -6.20 4.58
C LEU A 221 8.42 -6.87 5.65
N ALA A 222 7.15 -7.16 5.38
CA ALA A 222 6.29 -7.95 6.23
C ALA A 222 5.91 -9.23 5.49
N VAL A 223 6.11 -10.38 6.13
CA VAL A 223 5.87 -11.68 5.51
C VAL A 223 4.62 -12.30 6.09
N MET A 224 3.69 -12.65 5.21
CA MET A 224 2.43 -13.32 5.55
C MET A 224 2.45 -14.76 5.07
N HIS A 225 1.82 -15.66 5.82
CA HIS A 225 1.69 -17.06 5.47
C HIS A 225 0.30 -17.60 5.82
N TYR A 226 -0.05 -18.74 5.23
CA TYR A 226 -1.24 -19.49 5.63
C TYR A 226 -0.89 -20.40 6.79
N GLU A 227 -1.74 -20.40 7.82
CA GLU A 227 -1.62 -21.35 8.93
C GLU A 227 -1.86 -22.77 8.41
N THR A 228 -1.16 -23.72 9.01
CA THR A 228 -1.35 -25.14 8.72
C THR A 228 -2.03 -25.79 9.92
N ASP A 229 -3.05 -26.61 9.69
CA ASP A 229 -3.67 -27.36 10.76
C ASP A 229 -2.74 -28.46 11.29
N ALA A 230 -3.16 -29.12 12.38
CA ALA A 230 -2.40 -30.19 13.01
C ALA A 230 -2.11 -31.37 12.07
N ASP A 231 -2.91 -31.53 11.02
CA ASP A 231 -2.80 -32.59 10.02
C ASP A 231 -1.95 -32.18 8.81
N GLY A 232 -1.33 -30.99 8.84
CA GLY A 232 -0.47 -30.51 7.76
C GLY A 232 -1.22 -29.90 6.57
N ARG A 233 -2.54 -29.72 6.64
CA ARG A 233 -3.31 -29.05 5.59
C ARG A 233 -3.29 -27.54 5.80
N LYS A 234 -3.05 -26.81 4.70
CA LYS A 234 -3.12 -25.35 4.71
C LYS A 234 -4.55 -24.92 4.99
N THR A 235 -4.74 -24.20 6.09
CA THR A 235 -6.01 -23.54 6.40
C THR A 235 -6.15 -22.26 5.57
N THR A 236 -7.36 -21.72 5.51
CA THR A 236 -7.61 -20.39 4.90
C THR A 236 -7.20 -19.24 5.82
N ASN A 237 -6.79 -19.53 7.07
CA ASN A 237 -6.36 -18.51 8.02
C ASN A 237 -4.98 -17.97 7.65
N THR A 238 -4.86 -16.66 7.67
CA THR A 238 -3.60 -15.95 7.36
C THR A 238 -2.97 -15.46 8.65
N ALA A 239 -1.65 -15.61 8.77
CA ALA A 239 -0.88 -15.19 9.93
C ALA A 239 0.35 -14.36 9.54
N PHE A 240 0.72 -13.42 10.42
CA PHE A 240 1.97 -12.67 10.32
C PHE A 240 3.14 -13.59 10.70
N ARG A 241 4.16 -13.65 9.86
CA ARG A 241 5.33 -14.52 10.06
C ARG A 241 6.50 -13.77 10.65
N MET A 242 6.92 -12.69 9.99
CA MET A 242 8.09 -11.90 10.37
C MET A 242 8.09 -10.54 9.69
N SER A 243 8.87 -9.61 10.24
CA SER A 243 9.29 -8.39 9.55
C SER A 243 10.80 -8.28 9.45
N ALA A 244 11.26 -7.71 8.34
CA ALA A 244 12.66 -7.34 8.10
C ALA A 244 12.73 -5.87 7.69
N GLU A 245 13.81 -5.21 8.08
CA GLU A 245 14.10 -3.82 7.71
C GLU A 245 15.45 -3.77 7.03
N GLY A 246 15.64 -2.82 6.12
CA GLY A 246 16.91 -2.61 5.44
C GLY A 246 16.94 -1.32 4.64
N ASP A 247 18.16 -0.91 4.29
CA ASP A 247 18.40 0.20 3.38
C ASP A 247 18.19 -0.23 1.92
N ALA A 248 17.36 0.53 1.20
CA ALA A 248 17.20 0.42 -0.25
C ALA A 248 18.49 0.71 -1.00
N GLY A 249 19.40 1.51 -0.45
CA GLY A 249 20.59 1.98 -1.14
C GLY A 249 20.26 2.91 -2.32
N VAL A 250 19.04 3.48 -2.34
CA VAL A 250 18.56 4.40 -3.37
C VAL A 250 17.90 5.60 -2.67
N SER A 251 18.38 6.80 -3.03
CA SER A 251 17.77 8.09 -2.65
C SER A 251 16.94 8.60 -3.82
N PHE A 252 15.79 9.23 -3.56
CA PHE A 252 14.97 9.76 -4.64
C PHE A 252 15.67 10.91 -5.39
N HIS A 253 16.55 11.64 -4.72
CA HIS A 253 17.40 12.65 -5.34
C HIS A 253 18.38 12.10 -6.38
N GLY A 254 18.46 10.77 -6.50
CA GLY A 254 19.41 10.10 -7.36
C GLY A 254 20.77 9.94 -6.70
N SER A 255 21.61 9.16 -7.34
CA SER A 255 22.98 8.87 -6.96
C SER A 255 23.97 9.00 -8.12
N ASP A 256 23.48 9.43 -9.29
CA ASP A 256 24.14 9.43 -10.60
C ASP A 256 24.68 8.05 -11.00
N LYS A 257 23.98 6.99 -10.59
CA LYS A 257 24.31 5.59 -10.89
C LYS A 257 23.20 4.96 -11.72
N TYR A 258 23.51 3.82 -12.34
CA TYR A 258 22.51 3.05 -13.10
C TYR A 258 21.26 2.66 -12.30
N THR A 259 21.32 2.66 -10.97
CA THR A 259 20.15 2.43 -10.09
C THR A 259 19.10 3.53 -10.20
N ASP A 260 19.47 4.73 -10.64
CA ASP A 260 18.56 5.87 -10.79
C ASP A 260 17.55 5.67 -11.92
N ILE A 261 17.78 4.69 -12.83
CA ILE A 261 16.80 4.27 -13.84
C ILE A 261 15.48 3.80 -13.21
N LEU A 262 15.50 3.44 -11.93
CA LEU A 262 14.34 2.99 -11.18
C LEU A 262 13.53 4.16 -10.61
N LEU A 263 14.04 5.40 -10.68
CA LEU A 263 13.43 6.60 -10.12
C LEU A 263 12.74 7.42 -11.21
N PRO A 264 11.65 8.14 -10.88
CA PRO A 264 11.04 9.09 -11.81
C PRO A 264 11.89 10.37 -11.91
N GLY A 265 11.78 11.09 -13.03
CA GLY A 265 12.52 12.34 -13.24
C GLY A 265 12.06 13.53 -12.39
N ARG A 266 10.97 13.40 -11.62
CA ARG A 266 10.44 14.47 -10.77
C ARG A 266 9.88 13.93 -9.47
N LEU A 267 10.18 14.61 -8.36
CA LEU A 267 9.62 14.37 -7.04
C LEU A 267 8.22 15.00 -6.91
N PRO A 268 7.15 14.22 -6.71
CA PRO A 268 5.87 14.74 -6.28
C PRO A 268 5.96 15.44 -4.93
N GLU A 269 5.42 16.66 -4.84
CA GLU A 269 5.28 17.37 -3.57
C GLU A 269 4.27 16.66 -2.64
N LYS A 270 4.44 16.81 -1.31
CA LYS A 270 3.59 16.14 -0.32
C LYS A 270 2.11 16.53 -0.43
N TYR A 271 1.77 17.70 -0.96
CA TYR A 271 0.37 18.07 -1.20
C TYR A 271 -0.29 17.18 -2.28
N GLU A 272 0.48 16.64 -3.24
CA GLU A 272 -0.06 15.74 -4.26
C GLU A 272 -0.45 14.39 -3.65
N LEU A 273 0.29 13.94 -2.62
CA LEU A 273 -0.13 12.82 -1.77
C LEU A 273 -1.42 13.16 -1.02
N LEU A 274 -1.51 14.32 -0.36
CA LEU A 274 -2.74 14.75 0.33
C LEU A 274 -3.94 14.74 -0.64
N ARG A 275 -3.77 15.31 -1.83
CA ARG A 275 -4.81 15.34 -2.85
C ARG A 275 -5.18 13.94 -3.32
N ALA A 276 -4.20 13.07 -3.59
CA ALA A 276 -4.44 11.67 -3.96
C ALA A 276 -5.24 10.93 -2.87
N ILE A 277 -4.95 11.18 -1.59
CA ILE A 277 -5.67 10.62 -0.46
C ILE A 277 -7.11 11.15 -0.39
N LEU A 278 -7.31 12.48 -0.43
CA LEU A 278 -8.63 13.10 -0.31
C LEU A 278 -9.54 12.86 -1.53
N ARG A 279 -8.99 12.33 -2.63
CA ARG A 279 -9.76 11.81 -3.77
C ARG A 279 -10.39 10.44 -3.51
N ARG A 280 -10.06 9.79 -2.40
CA ARG A 280 -10.56 8.47 -2.01
C ARG A 280 -11.41 8.60 -0.74
N PRO A 281 -12.54 7.89 -0.65
CA PRO A 281 -13.22 7.77 0.63
C PRO A 281 -12.30 7.06 1.64
N LEU A 282 -12.45 7.42 2.91
CA LEU A 282 -11.74 6.75 3.99
C LEU A 282 -12.21 5.29 4.04
N ALA A 283 -11.28 4.34 3.89
CA ALA A 283 -11.60 2.93 3.86
C ALA A 283 -11.91 2.41 5.26
N ALA A 284 -11.17 2.86 6.27
CA ALA A 284 -11.40 2.55 7.67
C ALA A 284 -10.79 3.61 8.60
N ILE A 285 -11.32 3.70 9.82
CA ILE A 285 -10.66 4.34 10.96
C ILE A 285 -10.33 3.26 11.97
N LEU A 286 -9.07 3.16 12.38
CA LEU A 286 -8.55 2.12 13.26
C LEU A 286 -8.04 2.73 14.57
N THR A 287 -8.00 1.91 15.62
CA THR A 287 -7.25 2.20 16.83
C THR A 287 -6.54 0.93 17.26
N LEU A 288 -5.21 1.03 17.40
CA LEU A 288 -4.31 -0.08 17.76
C LEU A 288 -4.04 -0.12 19.25
#